data_AF-A0A1E5LK44-F1
#
_entry.id   AF-A0A1E5LK44-F1
#
_cell.length_a   1.000
_cell.length_b   1.000
_cell.length_c   1.000
_cell.angle_alpha   90.00
_cell.angle_beta   90.00
_cell.angle_gamma   90.00
#
_symmetry.space_group_name_H-M   'P 1'
#
loop_
_entity.id
_entity.type
_entity.pdbx_description
1 polymer ?
#
loop_
_entity_poly.entity_id
_entity_poly.type
_entity_poly.pdbx_seq_one_letter_code
_entity_poly.pdbx_strand_id
1 'polypeptide(L)' 'MAYIYQPNTRYVNQFTAIQKQAQQNGIGIWVIENYAQEDGFHTELMESKGKENNQVSDGCLIKGNIGSEKIYHTQNSP' A
#
# COMPACT_ATOMS: atom_id res chain seq x y z
N MET A 1 -1.42 -22.30 -38.30
CA MET A 1 -2.51 -22.12 -37.32
C MET A 1 -1.96 -21.26 -36.19
N ALA A 2 -2.50 -20.07 -35.93
CA ALA A 2 -2.09 -19.23 -34.81
C ALA A 2 -3.02 -19.50 -33.62
N TYR A 3 -2.45 -19.89 -32.47
CA TYR A 3 -3.20 -20.11 -31.24
C TYR A 3 -3.20 -18.83 -30.43
N ILE A 4 -4.36 -18.23 -30.21
CA ILE A 4 -4.51 -17.06 -29.34
C ILE A 4 -4.75 -17.59 -27.93
N TYR A 5 -3.77 -17.39 -27.05
CA TYR A 5 -3.92 -17.75 -25.64
C TYR A 5 -4.82 -16.73 -24.95
N GLN A 6 -5.98 -17.18 -24.47
CA GLN A 6 -6.90 -16.32 -23.74
C GLN A 6 -6.32 -15.98 -22.37
N PRO A 7 -6.43 -14.72 -21.92
CA PRO A 7 -5.97 -14.35 -20.60
C PRO A 7 -6.77 -15.09 -19.51
N ASN A 8 -6.13 -15.35 -18.38
CA ASN A 8 -6.79 -15.97 -17.24
C ASN A 8 -7.75 -14.96 -16.57
N THR A 9 -9.06 -15.17 -16.74
CA THR A 9 -10.11 -14.31 -16.18
C THR A 9 -10.80 -14.88 -14.95
N ARG A 10 -10.31 -16.01 -14.40
CA ARG A 10 -11.00 -16.79 -13.35
C ARG A 10 -11.42 -15.97 -12.13
N TYR A 11 -10.63 -14.95 -11.77
CA TYR A 11 -10.83 -14.17 -10.55
C TYR A 11 -11.17 -12.70 -10.78
N VAL A 12 -11.38 -12.28 -12.04
CA VAL A 12 -11.61 -10.88 -12.39
C VAL A 12 -12.79 -10.31 -11.61
N ASN A 13 -13.92 -11.02 -11.58
CA ASN A 13 -15.12 -10.58 -10.86
C ASN A 13 -14.90 -10.39 -9.36
N GLN A 14 -14.12 -11.29 -8.73
CA GLN A 14 -13.82 -11.21 -7.30
C GLN A 14 -12.93 -10.00 -7.00
N PHE A 15 -11.89 -9.79 -7.80
CA PHE A 15 -11.03 -8.63 -7.65
C PHE A 15 -11.77 -7.32 -7.92
N THR A 16 -12.66 -7.27 -8.90
CA THR A 16 -13.52 -6.10 -9.15
C THR A 16 -14.44 -5.80 -7.97
N ALA A 17 -15.03 -6.81 -7.32
CA ALA A 17 -15.87 -6.61 -6.15
C ALA A 17 -15.07 -6.06 -4.96
N ILE A 18 -13.91 -6.66 -4.67
CA ILE A 18 -13.01 -6.20 -3.60
C ILE A 18 -12.50 -4.79 -3.87
N GLN A 19 -12.15 -4.48 -5.13
CA GLN A 19 -11.73 -3.14 -5.52
C GLN A 19 -12.81 -2.11 -5.22
N LYS A 20 -14.07 -2.36 -5.60
CA LYS A 20 -15.20 -1.46 -5.30
C LYS A 20 -15.36 -1.22 -3.80
N GLN A 21 -15.25 -2.29 -3.00
CA GLN A 21 -15.30 -2.16 -1.54
C GLN A 21 -14.13 -1.33 -1.00
N ALA A 22 -12.91 -1.52 -1.52
CA ALA A 22 -11.74 -0.74 -1.11
C ALA A 22 -11.83 0.74 -1.53
N GLN A 23 -12.41 1.01 -2.71
CA GLN A 23 -12.73 2.36 -3.20
C GLN A 23 -13.70 3.07 -2.26
N GLN A 24 -14.81 2.42 -1.92
CA GLN A 24 -15.83 2.98 -1.03
C GLN A 24 -15.32 3.25 0.38
N ASN A 25 -14.46 2.37 0.89
CA ASN A 25 -13.88 2.51 2.22
C ASN A 25 -12.61 3.39 2.22
N GLY A 26 -12.14 3.85 1.06
CA GLY A 26 -10.91 4.65 0.94
C GLY A 26 -9.68 3.95 1.52
N ILE A 27 -9.46 2.67 1.21
CA ILE A 27 -8.35 1.88 1.79
C ILE A 27 -7.16 1.80 0.83
N GLY A 28 -5.94 1.90 1.36
CA GLY A 28 -4.71 1.78 0.57
C GLY A 28 -4.53 2.96 -0.40
N ILE A 29 -4.39 2.67 -1.70
CA ILE A 29 -4.28 3.71 -2.73
C ILE A 29 -5.53 4.62 -2.80
N TRP A 30 -6.69 4.12 -2.36
CA TRP A 30 -7.96 4.84 -2.40
C TRP A 30 -8.09 5.91 -1.30
N VAL A 31 -7.15 5.98 -0.34
CA VAL A 31 -7.04 7.08 0.63
C VAL A 31 -6.67 8.39 -0.08
N ILE A 32 -6.01 8.28 -1.23
CA ILE A 32 -5.47 9.42 -1.96
C ILE A 32 -6.53 9.92 -2.92
N GLU A 33 -7.09 11.07 -2.60
CA GLU A 33 -7.97 11.81 -3.51
C GLU A 33 -7.32 11.99 -4.89
N ASN A 34 -8.11 11.76 -5.92
CA ASN A 34 -7.71 11.89 -7.33
C ASN A 34 -6.54 11.00 -7.78
N TYR A 35 -6.23 9.93 -7.03
CA TYR A 35 -5.20 8.97 -7.45
C TYR A 35 -5.58 8.21 -8.73
N ALA A 36 -6.84 7.80 -8.85
CA ALA A 36 -7.35 7.12 -10.03
C ALA A 36 -8.44 7.98 -10.67
N GLN A 37 -8.11 8.59 -11.80
CA GLN A 37 -8.99 9.44 -12.59
C GLN A 37 -9.24 8.79 -13.96
N GLU A 38 -10.13 9.38 -14.76
CA GLU A 38 -10.48 8.85 -16.09
C GLU A 38 -9.27 8.83 -17.06
N ASP A 39 -8.28 9.70 -16.82
CA ASP A 39 -7.04 9.81 -17.57
C ASP A 39 -5.93 8.85 -17.09
N GLY A 40 -6.13 8.14 -15.97
CA GLY A 40 -5.23 7.09 -15.51
C GLY A 40 -4.95 7.09 -14.01
N PHE A 41 -3.75 6.65 -13.66
CA PHE A 41 -3.27 6.58 -12.28
C PHE A 41 -2.17 7.61 -12.05
N HIS A 42 -2.38 8.50 -11.08
CA HIS A 42 -1.50 9.62 -10.76
C HIS A 42 -0.61 9.26 -9.57
N THR A 43 0.49 8.54 -9.86
CA THR A 43 1.46 8.07 -8.86
C THR A 43 2.24 9.19 -8.17
N GLU A 44 2.35 10.36 -8.79
CA GLU A 44 2.94 11.57 -8.22
C GLU A 44 2.18 12.07 -6.97
N LEU A 45 0.88 11.77 -6.87
CA LEU A 45 0.08 12.07 -5.69
C LEU A 45 0.45 11.16 -4.50
N MET A 46 0.92 9.94 -4.76
CA MET A 46 1.47 9.06 -3.73
C MET A 46 2.82 9.57 -3.22
N GLU A 47 3.71 9.99 -4.12
CA GLU A 47 5.05 10.46 -3.74
C GLU A 47 5.01 11.79 -2.98
N SER A 48 4.04 12.65 -3.30
CA SER A 48 3.82 13.93 -2.60
C SER A 48 3.16 13.73 -1.23
N LYS A 49 2.12 12.88 -1.10
CA LYS A 49 1.53 12.56 0.21
C LYS A 49 2.43 11.68 1.10
N GLY A 50 3.38 10.95 0.51
CA GLY A 50 4.38 10.17 1.25
C GLY A 50 5.41 11.01 2.01
N LYS A 51 5.48 12.33 1.76
CA LYS A 51 6.38 13.25 2.47
C LYS A 51 5.73 14.02 3.62
N GLU A 52 4.40 13.99 3.75
CA GLU A 52 3.66 14.59 4.87
C GLU A 52 2.66 13.59 5.47
N ASN A 53 3.17 12.55 6.13
CA ASN A 53 2.89 12.23 7.54
C ASN A 53 3.62 10.92 7.91
N ASN A 54 4.95 10.99 7.91
CA ASN A 54 5.73 10.14 8.80
C ASN A 54 5.87 10.89 10.14
N GLN A 55 4.75 11.14 10.80
CA GLN A 55 4.70 11.16 12.25
C GLN A 55 4.05 9.85 12.70
N VAL A 56 4.70 8.74 12.34
CA VAL A 56 4.86 7.69 13.34
C VAL A 56 5.44 8.42 14.55
N SER A 57 4.62 8.50 15.59
CA SER A 57 5.02 8.91 16.93
C SER A 57 6.45 8.44 17.17
N ASP A 58 7.33 9.43 17.31
CA ASP A 58 8.59 9.37 18.03
C ASP A 58 9.12 7.95 18.28
N GLY A 59 10.00 7.48 17.39
CA GLY A 59 10.89 6.35 17.60
C GLY A 59 10.21 5.04 18.04
N CYS A 60 10.07 4.08 17.12
CA CYS A 60 10.12 2.68 17.54
C CYS A 60 11.55 2.42 18.09
N LEU A 61 11.74 2.75 19.38
CA LEU A 61 12.97 2.57 20.15
C LEU A 61 13.30 1.09 20.32
N ILE A 62 12.31 0.23 20.09
CA ILE A 62 12.35 -1.19 20.38
C ILE A 62 12.75 -1.96 19.11
N LYS A 63 13.99 -2.45 19.09
CA LYS A 63 14.52 -3.33 18.04
C LYS A 63 14.73 -4.74 18.62
N GLY A 64 14.26 -5.77 17.91
CA GLY A 64 14.47 -7.18 18.27
C GLY A 64 14.05 -8.12 17.15
N ASN A 65 14.71 -9.28 17.05
CA ASN A 65 14.32 -10.35 16.15
C ASN A 65 13.20 -11.18 16.82
N ILE A 66 12.13 -11.52 16.09
CA ILE A 66 10.92 -12.17 16.64
C ILE A 66 11.20 -13.57 17.22
N GLY A 67 12.36 -14.16 16.88
CA GLY A 67 12.84 -15.44 17.41
C GLY A 67 13.96 -15.32 18.46
N SER A 68 14.25 -14.13 18.99
CA SER A 68 15.31 -13.94 20.00
C SER A 68 14.75 -13.46 21.33
N GLU A 69 15.27 -13.98 22.44
CA GLU A 69 14.85 -13.63 23.81
C GLU A 69 15.24 -12.20 24.26
N LYS A 70 15.88 -11.40 23.41
CA LYS A 70 16.38 -10.07 23.78
C LYS A 70 15.82 -9.00 22.87
N ILE A 71 15.09 -8.07 23.48
CA ILE A 71 14.57 -6.86 22.86
C ILE A 71 15.36 -5.67 23.42
N TYR A 72 15.85 -4.78 22.55
CA TYR A 72 16.70 -3.66 22.94
C TYR A 72 16.03 -2.32 22.69
N HIS A 73 16.25 -1.38 23.61
CA HIS A 73 15.88 0.03 23.46
C HIS A 73 17.11 0.82 23.01
N THR A 74 17.12 1.35 21.79
CA THR A 74 18.20 2.24 21.32
C THR A 74 17.67 3.66 21.21
N GLN A 75 18.05 4.55 22.13
CA GLN A 75 17.87 5.99 21.95
C GLN A 75 18.76 6.45 20.78
N ASN A 76 18.22 7.28 19.89
CA ASN A 76 18.87 7.75 18.66
C ASN A 76 20.37 8.04 18.85
N SER A 77 21.20 7.36 18.05
CA SER A 77 22.64 7.60 18.00
C SER A 77 22.93 8.92 17.28
N PRO A 78 23.85 9.76 17.78
CA PRO A 78 24.39 10.90 17.03
C PRO A 78 25.17 10.45 15.79
#